data_AF-A0A940ETP2-F1
#
_entry.id   AF-A0A940ETP2-F1
#
_cell.length_a   1.000
_cell.length_b   1.000
_cell.length_c   1.000
_cell.angle_alpha   90.00
_cell.angle_beta   90.00
_cell.angle_gamma   90.00
#
_symmetry.space_group_name_H-M   'P 1'
#
loop_
_entity.id
_entity.type
_entity.pdbx_description
1 polymer ?
#
loop_
_entity_poly.entity_id
_entity_poly.type
_entity_poly.pdbx_seq_one_letter_code
_entity_poly.pdbx_strand_id
1 'polypeptide(L)'
;MTKKSISNLLALTAALAVLQGCGGGGGGGGYAGPLPPTTSNISPTPTTPTTPTPSPEDLAQLPGTELLPSLSSPQSGSIADAGSGSNKWEGIYEDAYGVTFITAGGGLMRRAQHGWSVGTITVDDTTTPLSPKWTFNHDLSVYVPDGTEPEGFMNGSGNFLGKTMVGTYQKDGDLAPSVWGPLDYSVSNALAITSESLLGTVWTYKDGGMSITFGANGDFTGTTSGADGVCSLSGTATQLDPSSKKNMFALNMTAQDAAGAGETPCNLDTQSSYIGLSGFVLLPAGKYPQNGYFRTFTINMVSDSHIITTYLRKAS
;
A
#
# COMPACT_ATOMS: atom_id res chain seq x y z
N MET A 1 30.65 6.65 37.90
CA MET A 1 31.54 7.73 37.41
C MET A 1 31.25 7.97 35.94
N THR A 2 30.72 9.18 35.64
CA THR A 2 30.88 10.01 34.42
C THR A 2 30.81 9.34 33.03
N LYS A 3 29.68 9.46 32.32
CA LYS A 3 29.28 10.53 31.35
C LYS A 3 29.97 10.42 29.98
N LYS A 4 29.18 10.21 28.93
CA LYS A 4 29.05 11.17 27.82
C LYS A 4 27.70 11.04 27.10
N SER A 5 26.96 12.15 27.17
CA SER A 5 25.74 12.46 26.43
C SER A 5 26.16 13.13 25.13
N ILE A 6 25.56 12.76 24.00
CA ILE A 6 25.55 13.59 22.79
C ILE A 6 24.11 13.64 22.29
N SER A 7 23.48 14.77 22.57
CA SER A 7 22.23 15.22 21.96
C SER A 7 22.52 15.69 20.54
N ASN A 8 21.64 15.38 19.58
CA ASN A 8 21.43 16.25 18.43
C ASN A 8 19.92 16.34 18.15
N LEU A 9 19.40 17.52 18.50
CA LEU A 9 18.13 18.07 18.08
C LEU A 9 18.17 18.27 16.55
N LEU A 10 17.17 17.78 15.83
CA LEU A 10 16.70 18.45 14.61
C LEU A 10 15.17 18.45 14.66
N ALA A 11 14.61 19.62 14.94
CA ALA A 11 13.19 19.90 14.91
C ALA A 11 12.76 20.16 13.47
N LEU A 12 11.70 19.48 13.01
CA LEU A 12 10.93 19.90 11.85
C LEU A 12 9.43 19.82 12.20
N THR A 13 8.90 20.94 12.69
CA THR A 13 7.47 21.20 12.87
C THR A 13 6.98 22.07 11.72
N ALA A 14 5.97 21.58 10.98
CA ALA A 14 4.87 22.32 10.34
C ALA A 14 4.24 21.42 9.26
N ALA A 15 2.94 21.36 9.02
CA ALA A 15 1.76 21.82 9.72
C ALA A 15 0.57 21.04 9.11
N LEU A 16 -0.33 20.56 9.95
CA LEU A 16 -1.63 20.01 9.54
C LEU A 16 -2.52 21.17 9.08
N ALA A 17 -3.02 21.11 7.85
CA ALA A 17 -4.12 21.97 7.39
C ALA A 17 -5.31 21.07 7.06
N VAL A 18 -6.20 20.94 8.03
CA VAL A 18 -7.54 20.38 7.90
C VAL A 18 -8.43 21.48 7.33
N LEU A 19 -8.85 21.38 6.07
CA LEU A 19 -9.98 22.15 5.56
C LEU A 19 -11.25 21.34 5.80
N GLN A 20 -11.93 21.63 6.91
CA GLN A 20 -13.36 21.37 7.06
C GLN A 20 -14.10 22.69 6.85
N GLY A 21 -14.89 22.73 5.79
CA GLY A 21 -15.70 23.88 5.42
C GLY A 21 -16.99 23.97 6.23
N CYS A 22 -17.28 25.21 6.61
CA CYS A 22 -18.58 25.89 6.52
C CYS A 22 -19.84 25.19 7.04
N GLY A 23 -20.41 25.72 8.13
CA GLY A 23 -21.82 25.49 8.46
C GLY A 23 -22.34 26.24 9.69
N GLY A 24 -23.14 27.30 9.46
CA GLY A 24 -24.12 27.89 10.39
C GLY A 24 -23.59 29.01 11.30
N GLY A 25 -24.27 30.12 11.54
CA GLY A 25 -25.64 30.55 11.23
C GLY A 25 -26.12 31.52 12.33
N GLY A 26 -26.48 32.75 11.94
CA GLY A 26 -27.53 33.61 12.53
C GLY A 26 -27.46 34.15 13.97
N GLY A 27 -27.61 35.48 14.10
CA GLY A 27 -28.52 36.05 15.12
C GLY A 27 -28.05 37.22 16.00
N GLY A 28 -28.21 38.46 15.51
CA GLY A 28 -28.96 39.55 16.19
C GLY A 28 -28.39 40.34 17.38
N GLY A 29 -28.36 41.68 17.25
CA GLY A 29 -28.95 42.59 18.25
C GLY A 29 -28.12 43.78 18.78
N GLY A 30 -28.47 45.00 18.34
CA GLY A 30 -28.33 46.31 19.04
C GLY A 30 -26.90 46.86 19.25
N TYR A 31 -26.56 48.15 19.15
CA TYR A 31 -27.30 49.40 19.32
C TYR A 31 -26.63 50.54 18.51
N ALA A 32 -27.39 51.64 18.38
CA ALA A 32 -27.15 52.81 17.55
C ALA A 32 -26.04 53.78 18.01
N GLY A 33 -25.43 54.47 17.05
CA GLY A 33 -24.64 55.69 17.22
C GLY A 33 -24.30 56.33 15.86
N PRO A 34 -24.28 57.67 15.73
CA PRO A 34 -24.16 58.35 14.44
C PRO A 34 -22.73 58.33 13.87
N LEU A 35 -22.62 58.09 12.55
CA LEU A 35 -21.36 58.03 11.79
C LEU A 35 -20.77 59.43 11.50
N PRO A 36 -19.45 59.65 11.71
CA PRO A 36 -18.70 60.71 11.03
C PRO A 36 -18.19 60.24 9.65
N PRO A 37 -18.04 61.13 8.65
CA PRO A 37 -17.53 60.74 7.34
C PRO A 37 -16.02 60.47 7.43
N THR A 38 -15.61 59.22 7.21
CA THR A 38 -14.19 58.84 7.09
C THR A 38 -13.88 58.55 5.62
N THR A 39 -13.02 59.38 5.02
CA THR A 39 -12.42 59.13 3.71
C THR A 39 -11.45 57.96 3.84
N SER A 40 -11.94 56.75 3.56
CA SER A 40 -11.12 55.54 3.55
C SER A 40 -10.35 55.45 2.24
N ASN A 41 -9.06 55.78 2.30
CA ASN A 41 -8.11 55.45 1.25
C ASN A 41 -7.89 53.93 1.30
N ILE A 42 -8.53 53.18 0.40
CA ILE A 42 -8.37 51.72 0.32
C ILE A 42 -6.98 51.46 -0.24
N SER A 43 -6.05 51.09 0.63
CA SER A 43 -4.79 50.46 0.23
C SER A 43 -5.12 49.14 -0.46
N PRO A 44 -4.59 48.83 -1.66
CA PRO A 44 -4.89 47.57 -2.33
C PRO A 44 -4.41 46.40 -1.47
N THR A 45 -5.31 45.48 -1.19
CA THR A 45 -5.02 44.19 -0.56
C THR A 45 -3.89 43.49 -1.33
N PRO A 46 -2.86 42.95 -0.66
CA PRO A 46 -1.83 42.16 -1.34
C PRO A 46 -2.51 41.01 -2.08
N THR A 47 -2.33 40.94 -3.40
CA THR A 47 -2.74 39.79 -4.20
C THR A 47 -2.00 38.57 -3.66
N THR A 48 -2.74 37.62 -3.10
CA THR A 48 -2.24 36.25 -2.87
C THR A 48 -1.65 35.74 -4.18
N PRO A 49 -0.42 35.20 -4.19
CA PRO A 49 0.14 34.61 -5.41
C PRO A 49 -0.84 33.54 -5.89
N THR A 50 -1.42 33.76 -7.07
CA THR A 50 -2.25 32.75 -7.73
C THR A 50 -1.34 31.57 -8.02
N THR A 51 -1.61 30.44 -7.40
CA THR A 51 -1.03 29.16 -7.81
C THR A 51 -1.20 29.05 -9.33
N PRO A 52 -0.13 28.85 -10.10
CA PRO A 52 -0.24 28.80 -11.56
C PRO A 52 -1.20 27.68 -11.93
N THR A 53 -2.25 28.02 -12.69
CA THR A 53 -3.14 27.04 -13.28
C THR A 53 -2.29 26.13 -14.18
N PRO A 54 -2.37 24.80 -14.04
CA PRO A 54 -1.60 23.88 -14.87
C PRO A 54 -1.89 24.13 -16.35
N SER A 55 -0.84 24.08 -17.17
CA SER A 55 -0.99 24.12 -18.62
C SER A 55 -1.73 22.87 -19.10
N PRO A 56 -2.49 22.91 -20.21
CA PRO A 56 -3.06 21.71 -20.82
C PRO A 56 -2.03 20.59 -21.06
N GLU A 57 -0.77 20.95 -21.32
CA GLU A 57 0.34 19.99 -21.44
C GLU A 57 0.65 19.26 -20.11
N ASP A 58 0.52 19.93 -18.97
CA ASP A 58 0.72 19.32 -17.64
C ASP A 58 -0.36 18.28 -17.31
N LEU A 59 -1.51 18.37 -17.98
CA LEU A 59 -2.68 17.50 -17.78
C LEU A 59 -2.75 16.35 -18.80
N ALA A 60 -1.80 16.26 -19.74
CA ALA A 60 -1.79 15.19 -20.72
C ALA A 60 -1.57 13.82 -20.06
N GLN A 61 -2.24 12.79 -20.59
CA GLN A 61 -2.02 11.41 -20.17
C GLN A 61 -0.62 10.96 -20.59
N LEU A 62 0.12 10.34 -19.67
CA LEU A 62 1.48 9.88 -19.95
C LEU A 62 1.45 8.53 -20.70
N PRO A 63 2.39 8.28 -21.62
CA PRO A 63 2.49 6.99 -22.32
C PRO A 63 2.59 5.79 -21.36
N GLY A 64 1.92 4.69 -21.71
CA GLY A 64 1.94 3.46 -20.91
C GLY A 64 1.10 3.50 -19.62
N THR A 65 0.26 4.52 -19.45
CA THR A 65 -0.63 4.67 -18.30
C THR A 65 -2.07 4.31 -18.64
N GLU A 66 -2.88 4.10 -17.61
CA GLU A 66 -4.33 3.94 -17.71
C GLU A 66 -5.09 4.86 -16.76
N LEU A 67 -6.39 5.03 -16.99
CA LEU A 67 -7.28 5.71 -16.06
C LEU A 67 -7.64 4.79 -14.89
N LEU A 68 -7.94 5.40 -13.75
CA LEU A 68 -8.32 4.67 -12.55
C LEU A 68 -9.64 3.89 -12.77
N PRO A 69 -9.71 2.60 -12.42
CA PRO A 69 -10.96 1.84 -12.43
C PRO A 69 -11.90 2.34 -11.33
N SER A 70 -13.18 1.97 -11.41
CA SER A 70 -14.20 2.36 -10.44
C SER A 70 -14.64 1.19 -9.57
N LEU A 71 -14.67 1.41 -8.24
CA LEU A 71 -15.29 0.46 -7.31
C LEU A 71 -16.82 0.42 -7.41
N SER A 72 -17.46 1.47 -7.94
CA SER A 72 -18.92 1.49 -8.17
C SER A 72 -19.33 0.88 -9.50
N SER A 73 -18.37 0.58 -10.38
CA SER A 73 -18.59 -0.09 -11.66
C SER A 73 -17.36 -0.94 -11.98
N PRO A 74 -17.11 -2.00 -11.19
CA PRO A 74 -15.90 -2.80 -11.30
C PRO A 74 -15.86 -3.57 -12.62
N GLN A 75 -14.66 -3.95 -13.06
CA GLN A 75 -14.52 -4.83 -14.21
C GLN A 75 -15.05 -6.22 -13.87
N SER A 76 -15.73 -6.85 -14.82
CA SER A 76 -16.35 -8.16 -14.59
C SER A 76 -15.30 -9.22 -14.23
N GLY A 77 -15.58 -9.98 -13.17
CA GLY A 77 -14.72 -11.02 -12.62
C GLY A 77 -13.60 -10.51 -11.69
N SER A 78 -13.50 -9.20 -11.47
CA SER A 78 -12.57 -8.61 -10.48
C SER A 78 -12.99 -8.94 -9.04
N ILE A 79 -12.14 -8.60 -8.06
CA ILE A 79 -12.45 -8.83 -6.63
C ILE A 79 -13.68 -8.01 -6.22
N ALA A 80 -13.75 -6.75 -6.64
CA ALA A 80 -14.87 -5.87 -6.34
C ALA A 80 -16.19 -6.32 -7.00
N ASP A 81 -16.13 -6.93 -8.18
CA ASP A 81 -17.31 -7.49 -8.88
C ASP A 81 -17.78 -8.81 -8.23
N ALA A 82 -16.84 -9.69 -7.88
CA ALA A 82 -17.14 -10.99 -7.26
C ALA A 82 -17.59 -10.88 -5.79
N GLY A 83 -17.45 -9.71 -5.16
CA GLY A 83 -17.54 -9.46 -3.71
C GLY A 83 -18.92 -9.59 -3.04
N SER A 84 -19.73 -10.57 -3.44
CA SER A 84 -20.95 -10.97 -2.73
C SER A 84 -20.72 -12.27 -1.93
N GLY A 85 -21.33 -12.39 -0.74
CA GLY A 85 -21.20 -13.58 0.12
C GLY A 85 -20.04 -13.54 1.14
N SER A 86 -19.58 -14.70 1.59
CA SER A 86 -18.57 -14.85 2.68
C SER A 86 -17.21 -14.24 2.38
N ASN A 87 -16.88 -14.03 1.10
CA ASN A 87 -15.59 -13.51 0.65
C ASN A 87 -15.62 -11.99 0.43
N LYS A 88 -16.66 -11.29 0.91
CA LYS A 88 -16.80 -9.85 0.70
C LYS A 88 -15.70 -9.00 1.35
N TRP A 89 -14.88 -9.57 2.23
CA TRP A 89 -13.76 -8.91 2.90
C TRP A 89 -12.39 -9.27 2.30
N GLU A 90 -12.39 -10.10 1.25
CA GLU A 90 -11.21 -10.35 0.44
C GLU A 90 -10.82 -9.06 -0.31
N GLY A 91 -9.52 -8.79 -0.43
CA GLY A 91 -9.02 -7.78 -1.34
C GLY A 91 -7.68 -7.17 -0.96
N ILE A 92 -7.34 -6.16 -1.75
CA ILE A 92 -6.19 -5.29 -1.59
C ILE A 92 -6.64 -4.06 -0.81
N TYR A 93 -6.00 -3.78 0.31
CA TYR A 93 -6.25 -2.61 1.13
C TYR A 93 -4.99 -1.74 1.16
N GLU A 94 -5.17 -0.44 1.23
CA GLU A 94 -4.07 0.53 1.14
C GLU A 94 -4.16 1.55 2.28
N ASP A 95 -3.00 1.99 2.75
CA ASP A 95 -2.84 3.18 3.58
C ASP A 95 -1.69 4.05 3.01
N ALA A 96 -1.33 5.13 3.70
CA ALA A 96 -0.25 6.00 3.27
C ALA A 96 1.13 5.30 3.23
N TYR A 97 1.25 4.12 3.82
CA TYR A 97 2.51 3.40 4.00
C TYR A 97 2.59 2.14 3.15
N GLY A 98 1.51 1.54 2.68
CA GLY A 98 1.63 0.38 1.83
C GLY A 98 0.35 -0.36 1.56
N VAL A 99 0.55 -1.61 1.15
CA VAL A 99 -0.48 -2.52 0.68
C VAL A 99 -0.66 -3.65 1.68
N THR A 100 -1.91 -4.01 1.92
CA THR A 100 -2.35 -5.16 2.70
C THR A 100 -3.19 -6.07 1.81
N PHE A 101 -2.82 -7.34 1.75
CA PHE A 101 -3.60 -8.36 1.08
C PHE A 101 -4.40 -9.15 2.10
N ILE A 102 -5.69 -9.36 1.84
CA ILE A 102 -6.57 -10.25 2.58
C ILE A 102 -7.16 -11.25 1.59
N THR A 103 -6.85 -12.53 1.75
CA THR A 103 -7.39 -13.59 0.90
C THR A 103 -8.80 -13.99 1.33
N ALA A 104 -9.55 -14.68 0.47
CA ALA A 104 -10.88 -15.20 0.80
C ALA A 104 -10.87 -16.09 2.07
N GLY A 105 -9.78 -16.81 2.33
CA GLY A 105 -9.60 -17.64 3.52
C GLY A 105 -9.13 -16.88 4.77
N GLY A 106 -9.03 -15.55 4.71
CA GLY A 106 -8.53 -14.72 5.80
C GLY A 106 -7.00 -14.64 5.89
N GLY A 107 -6.26 -15.16 4.92
CA GLY A 107 -4.81 -14.97 4.85
C GLY A 107 -4.47 -13.50 4.74
N LEU A 108 -3.56 -13.01 5.57
CA LEU A 108 -3.20 -11.60 5.68
C LEU A 108 -1.70 -11.43 5.41
N MET A 109 -1.36 -10.49 4.55
CA MET A 109 0.01 -10.00 4.38
C MET A 109 0.00 -8.49 4.24
N ARG A 110 0.60 -7.80 5.20
CA ARG A 110 0.67 -6.33 5.25
C ARG A 110 2.11 -5.85 5.28
N ARG A 111 2.40 -4.85 4.45
CA ARG A 111 3.55 -3.96 4.63
C ARG A 111 3.08 -2.68 5.30
N ALA A 112 3.57 -2.39 6.50
CA ALA A 112 3.34 -1.14 7.22
C ALA A 112 4.62 -0.30 7.30
N GLN A 113 4.54 0.91 7.86
CA GLN A 113 5.70 1.81 8.00
C GLN A 113 6.88 1.18 8.77
N HIS A 114 6.58 0.39 9.81
CA HIS A 114 7.55 -0.11 10.78
C HIS A 114 7.69 -1.63 10.78
N GLY A 115 7.29 -2.29 9.70
CA GLY A 115 7.42 -3.73 9.58
C GLY A 115 6.30 -4.36 8.80
N TRP A 116 6.20 -5.67 8.98
CA TRP A 116 5.30 -6.54 8.24
C TRP A 116 4.42 -7.32 9.18
N SER A 117 3.25 -7.70 8.70
CA SER A 117 2.36 -8.60 9.40
C SER A 117 1.94 -9.71 8.45
N VAL A 118 2.15 -10.97 8.85
CA VAL A 118 1.84 -12.14 8.04
C VAL A 118 1.16 -13.18 8.91
N GLY A 119 0.08 -13.78 8.43
CA GLY A 119 -0.67 -14.83 9.13
C GLY A 119 -2.12 -14.80 8.69
N THR A 120 -3.07 -14.99 9.61
CA THR A 120 -4.49 -15.02 9.24
C THR A 120 -5.39 -14.17 10.15
N ILE A 121 -6.56 -13.82 9.63
CA ILE A 121 -7.65 -13.17 10.34
C ILE A 121 -8.93 -13.99 10.22
N THR A 122 -9.78 -13.85 11.22
CA THR A 122 -11.17 -14.32 11.16
C THR A 122 -12.09 -13.11 11.08
N VAL A 123 -13.09 -13.16 10.20
CA VAL A 123 -14.13 -12.12 10.09
C VAL A 123 -15.47 -12.70 10.52
N ASP A 124 -16.07 -12.13 11.56
CA ASP A 124 -17.45 -12.38 11.96
C ASP A 124 -18.36 -11.31 11.36
N ASP A 125 -19.09 -11.69 10.32
CA ASP A 125 -20.11 -10.88 9.67
C ASP A 125 -21.54 -11.34 9.95
N THR A 126 -21.71 -12.30 10.87
CA THR A 126 -23.00 -12.87 11.24
C THR A 126 -23.69 -12.05 12.32
N THR A 127 -22.91 -11.46 13.23
CA THR A 127 -23.43 -10.72 14.39
C THR A 127 -23.62 -9.23 14.11
N THR A 128 -22.71 -8.63 13.33
CA THR A 128 -22.74 -7.20 12.97
C THR A 128 -22.54 -7.00 11.46
N PRO A 129 -23.50 -7.36 10.61
CA PRO A 129 -23.29 -7.42 9.15
C PRO A 129 -22.95 -6.07 8.49
N LEU A 130 -23.32 -4.95 9.13
CA LEU A 130 -22.98 -3.59 8.68
C LEU A 130 -21.61 -3.09 9.18
N SER A 131 -21.08 -3.73 10.22
CA SER A 131 -19.76 -3.44 10.78
C SER A 131 -19.11 -4.73 11.31
N PRO A 132 -18.78 -5.70 10.43
CA PRO A 132 -18.25 -6.98 10.84
C PRO A 132 -16.98 -6.83 11.63
N LYS A 133 -16.84 -7.71 12.62
CA LYS A 133 -15.65 -7.75 13.45
C LYS A 133 -14.59 -8.61 12.78
N TRP A 134 -13.36 -8.14 12.70
CA TRP A 134 -12.20 -8.96 12.36
C TRP A 134 -11.34 -9.18 13.61
N THR A 135 -10.66 -10.31 13.68
CA THR A 135 -9.73 -10.66 14.77
C THR A 135 -8.53 -11.39 14.20
N PHE A 136 -7.34 -11.11 14.72
CA PHE A 136 -6.13 -11.84 14.38
C PHE A 136 -6.16 -13.24 14.96
N ASN A 137 -5.77 -14.22 14.15
CA ASN A 137 -5.55 -15.57 14.63
C ASN A 137 -4.13 -15.66 15.23
N HIS A 138 -3.89 -16.72 16.01
CA HIS A 138 -2.63 -16.88 16.76
C HIS A 138 -1.40 -17.12 15.87
N ASP A 139 -1.59 -17.33 14.57
CA ASP A 139 -0.53 -17.48 13.57
C ASP A 139 -0.03 -16.14 13.02
N LEU A 140 -0.58 -15.00 13.46
CA LEU A 140 -0.15 -13.69 12.98
C LEU A 140 1.17 -13.25 13.61
N SER A 141 2.22 -13.22 12.79
CA SER A 141 3.57 -12.80 13.14
C SER A 141 3.89 -11.39 12.62
N VAL A 142 4.75 -10.68 13.37
CA VAL A 142 5.34 -9.41 12.91
C VAL A 142 6.80 -9.61 12.55
N TYR A 143 7.22 -9.00 11.45
CA TYR A 143 8.63 -8.93 11.10
C TYR A 143 9.08 -7.47 11.04
N VAL A 144 10.27 -7.18 11.54
CA VAL A 144 10.89 -5.85 11.45
C VAL A 144 11.62 -5.64 10.13
N PRO A 145 11.84 -4.36 9.73
CA PRO A 145 12.53 -4.04 8.49
C PRO A 145 13.96 -4.59 8.35
N ASP A 146 14.62 -4.96 9.45
CA ASP A 146 15.96 -5.57 9.41
C ASP A 146 15.93 -7.08 9.11
N GLY A 147 14.73 -7.67 9.01
CA GLY A 147 14.48 -9.01 8.49
C GLY A 147 14.79 -10.16 9.44
N THR A 148 15.36 -9.91 10.62
CA THR A 148 16.13 -10.97 11.28
C THR A 148 15.34 -12.13 11.88
N GLU A 149 14.08 -11.97 12.29
CA GLU A 149 13.15 -13.04 12.74
C GLU A 149 11.75 -12.40 12.96
N PRO A 150 10.65 -13.19 13.10
CA PRO A 150 9.42 -12.64 13.65
C PRO A 150 9.62 -12.15 15.08
N GLU A 151 9.29 -10.88 15.36
CA GLU A 151 9.44 -10.26 16.69
C GLU A 151 8.49 -10.86 17.74
N GLY A 152 7.51 -11.66 17.30
CA GLY A 152 6.52 -12.29 18.15
C GLY A 152 5.15 -12.37 17.47
N PHE A 153 4.18 -12.81 18.26
CA PHE A 153 2.79 -12.87 17.85
C PHE A 153 2.08 -11.54 18.15
N MET A 154 1.04 -11.26 17.38
CA MET A 154 0.15 -10.13 17.65
C MET A 154 -1.23 -10.62 18.04
N ASN A 155 -1.80 -9.93 19.02
CA ASN A 155 -3.23 -9.95 19.26
C ASN A 155 -3.84 -8.66 18.74
N GLY A 156 -4.97 -8.76 18.05
CA GLY A 156 -5.61 -7.58 17.48
C GLY A 156 -7.00 -7.87 16.99
N SER A 157 -7.82 -6.82 16.99
CA SER A 157 -9.18 -6.92 16.46
C SER A 157 -9.68 -5.53 16.08
N GLY A 158 -10.77 -5.52 15.33
CA GLY A 158 -11.40 -4.30 14.91
C GLY A 158 -12.66 -4.56 14.12
N ASN A 159 -13.06 -3.57 13.34
CA ASN A 159 -14.27 -3.66 12.52
C ASN A 159 -13.96 -3.23 11.08
N PHE A 160 -14.78 -3.71 10.16
CA PHE A 160 -14.93 -3.06 8.86
C PHE A 160 -15.98 -1.95 8.99
N LEU A 161 -15.62 -0.72 8.63
CA LEU A 161 -16.56 0.39 8.50
C LEU A 161 -16.79 0.61 7.00
N GLY A 162 -17.91 0.07 6.48
CA GLY A 162 -18.04 -0.10 5.04
C GLY A 162 -17.00 -1.12 4.55
N LYS A 163 -16.08 -0.70 3.67
CA LYS A 163 -14.94 -1.52 3.21
C LYS A 163 -13.60 -1.07 3.82
N THR A 164 -13.60 -0.14 4.77
CA THR A 164 -12.37 0.30 5.44
C THR A 164 -12.12 -0.55 6.68
N MET A 165 -10.91 -1.11 6.80
CA MET A 165 -10.50 -1.91 7.95
C MET A 165 -9.90 -0.98 9.02
N VAL A 166 -10.49 -0.97 10.22
CA VAL A 166 -10.01 -0.20 11.38
C VAL A 166 -9.93 -1.09 12.60
N GLY A 167 -9.00 -0.82 13.51
CA GLY A 167 -8.93 -1.52 14.78
C GLY A 167 -7.67 -1.18 15.58
N THR A 168 -7.29 -2.10 16.44
CA THR A 168 -6.04 -2.02 17.21
C THR A 168 -5.36 -3.36 17.27
N TYR A 169 -4.06 -3.33 17.54
CA TYR A 169 -3.25 -4.50 17.78
C TYR A 169 -2.24 -4.25 18.89
N GLN A 170 -1.73 -5.31 19.49
CA GLN A 170 -0.69 -5.26 20.49
C GLN A 170 0.29 -6.40 20.19
N LYS A 171 1.57 -6.08 20.10
CA LYS A 171 2.62 -7.11 20.03
C LYS A 171 2.86 -7.66 21.44
N ASP A 172 3.28 -8.91 21.52
CA ASP A 172 3.68 -9.49 22.80
C ASP A 172 4.79 -8.64 23.46
N GLY A 173 4.56 -8.26 24.72
CA GLY A 173 5.48 -7.41 25.49
C GLY A 173 5.25 -5.90 25.35
N ASP A 174 4.42 -5.44 24.40
CA ASP A 174 4.05 -4.02 24.33
C ASP A 174 3.19 -3.60 25.51
N LEU A 175 3.41 -2.39 26.04
CA LEU A 175 2.66 -1.86 27.18
C LEU A 175 1.27 -1.32 26.80
N ALA A 176 1.04 -0.99 25.53
CA ALA A 176 -0.20 -0.40 25.06
C ALA A 176 -0.54 -0.84 23.63
N PRO A 177 -1.84 -0.97 23.29
CA PRO A 177 -2.25 -1.24 21.92
C PRO A 177 -1.90 -0.09 20.96
N SER A 178 -1.52 -0.47 19.74
CA SER A 178 -1.31 0.41 18.60
C SER A 178 -2.51 0.41 17.66
N VAL A 179 -2.65 1.45 16.85
CA VAL A 179 -3.74 1.57 15.87
C VAL A 179 -3.49 0.66 14.67
N TRP A 180 -4.52 -0.04 14.23
CA TRP A 180 -4.59 -0.75 12.96
C TRP A 180 -5.46 0.03 11.97
N GLY A 181 -4.84 0.57 10.92
CA GLY A 181 -5.53 1.33 9.88
C GLY A 181 -5.75 2.82 10.22
N PRO A 182 -6.66 3.52 9.51
CA PRO A 182 -7.56 2.97 8.51
C PRO A 182 -6.81 2.37 7.31
N LEU A 183 -7.26 1.19 6.87
CA LEU A 183 -6.84 0.60 5.60
C LEU A 183 -8.05 0.66 4.65
N ASP A 184 -7.92 1.45 3.59
CA ASP A 184 -9.00 1.67 2.64
C ASP A 184 -8.98 0.61 1.55
N TYR A 185 -10.16 0.21 1.10
CA TYR A 185 -10.29 -0.78 0.03
C TYR A 185 -9.80 -0.20 -1.29
N SER A 186 -8.73 -0.77 -1.82
CA SER A 186 -8.06 -0.23 -3.00
C SER A 186 -8.97 -0.29 -4.23
N VAL A 187 -8.90 0.74 -5.06
CA VAL A 187 -9.46 0.75 -6.42
C VAL A 187 -8.87 -0.36 -7.30
N SER A 188 -7.68 -0.87 -6.96
CA SER A 188 -7.05 -2.01 -7.62
C SER A 188 -7.88 -3.29 -7.55
N ASN A 189 -8.83 -3.38 -6.61
CA ASN A 189 -9.79 -4.49 -6.52
C ASN A 189 -10.82 -4.49 -7.66
N ALA A 190 -11.02 -3.36 -8.36
CA ALA A 190 -11.89 -3.26 -9.53
C ALA A 190 -11.20 -3.71 -10.84
N LEU A 191 -9.91 -4.07 -10.80
CA LEU A 191 -9.19 -4.60 -11.95
C LEU A 191 -9.49 -6.09 -12.14
N ALA A 192 -9.90 -6.46 -13.35
CA ALA A 192 -9.99 -7.83 -13.80
C ALA A 192 -8.62 -8.24 -14.40
N ILE A 193 -7.92 -9.10 -13.69
CA ILE A 193 -6.57 -9.55 -14.05
C ILE A 193 -6.60 -11.06 -14.28
N THR A 194 -5.91 -11.51 -15.33
CA THR A 194 -5.62 -12.93 -15.56
C THR A 194 -4.12 -13.16 -15.44
N SER A 195 -3.71 -14.42 -15.26
CA SER A 195 -2.28 -14.80 -15.25
C SER A 195 -1.54 -14.38 -16.54
N GLU A 196 -2.25 -14.25 -17.66
CA GLU A 196 -1.70 -13.75 -18.92
C GLU A 196 -1.19 -12.30 -18.82
N SER A 197 -1.71 -11.52 -17.86
CA SER A 197 -1.29 -10.14 -17.63
C SER A 197 0.16 -10.02 -17.13
N LEU A 198 0.75 -11.14 -16.69
CA LEU A 198 2.15 -11.20 -16.25
C LEU A 198 3.12 -11.46 -17.43
N LEU A 199 2.63 -12.03 -18.53
CA LEU A 199 3.46 -12.65 -19.56
C LEU A 199 4.23 -11.67 -20.43
N GLY A 200 5.35 -12.17 -20.95
CA GLY A 200 6.06 -11.58 -22.10
C GLY A 200 6.69 -10.22 -21.82
N THR A 201 6.90 -9.87 -20.55
CA THR A 201 7.59 -8.63 -20.20
C THR A 201 8.55 -8.82 -19.03
N VAL A 202 9.69 -8.13 -19.10
CA VAL A 202 10.53 -7.86 -17.94
C VAL A 202 9.86 -6.80 -17.08
N TRP A 203 9.64 -7.14 -15.82
CA TRP A 203 9.13 -6.25 -14.79
C TRP A 203 10.32 -5.76 -13.97
N THR A 204 10.50 -4.44 -13.88
CA THR A 204 11.65 -3.84 -13.19
C THR A 204 11.22 -2.87 -12.13
N TYR A 205 11.99 -2.79 -11.06
CA TYR A 205 11.86 -1.67 -10.13
C TYR A 205 12.24 -0.38 -10.84
N LYS A 206 11.50 0.71 -10.56
CA LYS A 206 11.62 1.98 -11.30
C LYS A 206 13.07 2.50 -11.35
N ASP A 207 13.83 2.31 -10.28
CA ASP A 207 15.21 2.81 -10.15
C ASP A 207 16.26 1.69 -10.33
N GLY A 208 15.87 0.52 -10.85
CA GLY A 208 16.73 -0.66 -10.94
C GLY A 208 16.83 -1.46 -9.64
N GLY A 209 17.66 -2.49 -9.61
CA GLY A 209 17.90 -3.29 -8.40
C GLY A 209 17.11 -4.61 -8.31
N MET A 210 15.96 -4.73 -8.98
CA MET A 210 15.30 -6.03 -9.20
C MET A 210 14.62 -6.09 -10.57
N SER A 211 14.77 -7.23 -11.24
CA SER A 211 14.06 -7.54 -12.49
C SER A 211 13.47 -8.94 -12.44
N ILE A 212 12.27 -9.13 -12.99
CA ILE A 212 11.60 -10.43 -13.09
C ILE A 212 10.96 -10.60 -14.46
N THR A 213 11.04 -11.79 -15.03
CA THR A 213 10.34 -12.19 -16.26
C THR A 213 9.45 -13.37 -15.97
N PHE A 214 8.15 -13.26 -16.29
CA PHE A 214 7.19 -14.35 -16.14
C PHE A 214 7.08 -15.18 -17.42
N GLY A 215 7.19 -16.48 -17.25
CA GLY A 215 6.86 -17.53 -18.21
C GLY A 215 5.36 -17.83 -18.24
N ALA A 216 4.94 -18.58 -19.27
CA ALA A 216 3.54 -18.83 -19.63
C ALA A 216 2.69 -19.45 -18.51
N ASN A 217 3.33 -20.16 -17.56
CA ASN A 217 2.63 -20.88 -16.50
C ASN A 217 2.72 -20.16 -15.15
N GLY A 218 3.11 -18.88 -15.15
CA GLY A 218 3.35 -18.10 -13.94
C GLY A 218 4.70 -18.41 -13.28
N ASP A 219 5.47 -19.35 -13.81
CA ASP A 219 6.88 -19.49 -13.49
C ASP A 219 7.62 -18.19 -13.80
N PHE A 220 8.62 -17.83 -13.00
CA PHE A 220 9.41 -16.65 -13.27
C PHE A 220 10.88 -16.83 -12.93
N THR A 221 11.70 -16.06 -13.62
CA THR A 221 13.11 -15.87 -13.31
C THR A 221 13.40 -14.39 -13.11
N GLY A 222 14.43 -14.07 -12.35
CA GLY A 222 14.78 -12.68 -12.08
C GLY A 222 16.21 -12.51 -11.61
N THR A 223 16.59 -11.26 -11.42
CA THR A 223 17.89 -10.87 -10.88
C THR A 223 17.75 -9.68 -9.95
N THR A 224 18.70 -9.54 -9.03
CA THR A 224 18.87 -8.34 -8.22
C THR A 224 20.21 -7.66 -8.46
N SER A 225 20.33 -6.41 -8.01
CA SER A 225 21.58 -5.66 -7.93
C SER A 225 21.49 -4.58 -6.86
N GLY A 226 22.61 -3.91 -6.57
CA GLY A 226 22.65 -2.84 -5.57
C GLY A 226 22.68 -3.36 -4.13
N ALA A 227 21.76 -2.89 -3.29
CA ALA A 227 21.73 -3.21 -1.86
C ALA A 227 21.44 -4.70 -1.59
N ASP A 228 20.67 -5.35 -2.46
CA ASP A 228 20.34 -6.78 -2.36
C ASP A 228 21.47 -7.68 -2.90
N GLY A 229 22.54 -7.09 -3.44
CA GLY A 229 23.61 -7.83 -4.12
C GLY A 229 23.15 -8.48 -5.43
N VAL A 230 24.02 -9.30 -6.02
CA VAL A 230 23.74 -10.00 -7.29
C VAL A 230 23.15 -11.38 -6.98
N CYS A 231 21.83 -11.47 -6.96
CA CYS A 231 21.09 -12.73 -6.81
C CYS A 231 20.48 -13.17 -8.13
N SER A 232 20.44 -14.48 -8.38
CA SER A 232 19.49 -15.07 -9.33
C SER A 232 18.23 -15.49 -8.60
N LEU A 233 17.07 -15.12 -9.15
CA LEU A 233 15.75 -15.42 -8.60
C LEU A 233 15.03 -16.43 -9.49
N SER A 234 14.29 -17.36 -8.87
CA SER A 234 13.38 -18.26 -9.57
C SER A 234 12.15 -18.54 -8.72
N GLY A 235 10.99 -18.71 -9.34
CA GLY A 235 9.75 -18.86 -8.58
C GLY A 235 8.50 -19.07 -9.41
N THR A 236 7.35 -18.91 -8.77
CA THR A 236 6.02 -18.99 -9.38
C THR A 236 5.10 -17.91 -8.82
N ALA A 237 4.28 -17.31 -9.69
CA ALA A 237 3.13 -16.50 -9.35
C ALA A 237 1.86 -17.24 -9.80
N THR A 238 1.03 -17.65 -8.84
CA THR A 238 -0.21 -18.40 -9.10
C THR A 238 -1.40 -17.57 -8.68
N GLN A 239 -2.33 -17.32 -9.61
CA GLN A 239 -3.57 -16.63 -9.29
C GLN A 239 -4.36 -17.43 -8.24
N LEU A 240 -4.78 -16.80 -7.14
CA LEU A 240 -5.43 -17.51 -6.03
C LEU A 240 -6.75 -18.15 -6.42
N ASP A 241 -7.46 -17.53 -7.37
CA ASP A 241 -8.68 -18.07 -7.96
C ASP A 241 -8.56 -18.03 -9.49
N PRO A 242 -7.99 -19.08 -10.12
CA PRO A 242 -7.80 -19.13 -11.57
C PRO A 242 -9.11 -19.17 -12.37
N SER A 243 -10.24 -19.43 -11.71
CA SER A 243 -11.56 -19.45 -12.35
C SER A 243 -12.18 -18.06 -12.47
N SER A 244 -11.62 -17.08 -11.76
CA SER A 244 -12.04 -15.68 -11.81
C SER A 244 -10.94 -14.79 -12.39
N LYS A 245 -11.20 -13.48 -12.43
CA LYS A 245 -10.23 -12.46 -12.83
C LYS A 245 -9.78 -11.63 -11.62
N LYS A 246 -9.78 -12.25 -10.44
CA LYS A 246 -9.39 -11.59 -9.20
C LYS A 246 -7.93 -11.21 -9.24
N ASN A 247 -7.65 -9.95 -8.93
CA ASN A 247 -6.31 -9.38 -8.87
C ASN A 247 -5.57 -9.81 -7.59
N MET A 248 -5.29 -11.11 -7.45
CA MET A 248 -4.53 -11.63 -6.33
C MET A 248 -3.80 -12.92 -6.66
N PHE A 249 -2.53 -12.97 -6.27
CA PHE A 249 -1.60 -14.04 -6.59
C PHE A 249 -0.88 -14.50 -5.33
N ALA A 250 -0.66 -15.81 -5.21
CA ALA A 250 0.34 -16.38 -4.34
C ALA A 250 1.70 -16.36 -5.05
N LEU A 251 2.74 -15.98 -4.31
CA LEU A 251 4.12 -16.04 -4.78
C LEU A 251 4.90 -17.12 -4.01
N ASN A 252 5.76 -17.82 -4.74
CA ASN A 252 6.82 -18.64 -4.19
C ASN A 252 8.12 -18.29 -4.93
N MET A 253 9.23 -18.09 -4.21
CA MET A 253 10.50 -17.71 -4.81
C MET A 253 11.68 -18.33 -4.06
N THR A 254 12.75 -18.66 -4.77
CA THR A 254 14.07 -18.93 -4.21
C THR A 254 15.08 -17.93 -4.76
N ALA A 255 16.06 -17.57 -3.94
CA ALA A 255 17.22 -16.77 -4.35
C ALA A 255 18.48 -17.62 -4.29
N GLN A 256 19.43 -17.34 -5.18
CA GLN A 256 20.77 -17.94 -5.16
C GLN A 256 21.81 -16.86 -5.41
N ASP A 257 22.98 -17.02 -4.78
CA ASP A 257 24.10 -16.13 -5.04
C ASP A 257 24.62 -16.32 -6.47
N ALA A 258 24.63 -15.23 -7.22
CA ALA A 258 25.07 -15.18 -8.61
C ALA A 258 26.23 -14.20 -8.81
N ALA A 259 26.81 -13.68 -7.72
CA ALA A 259 27.90 -12.73 -7.76
C ALA A 259 29.19 -13.34 -8.35
N GLY A 260 29.73 -12.65 -9.35
CA GLY A 260 31.07 -12.90 -9.88
C GLY A 260 32.17 -12.26 -9.04
N ALA A 261 33.42 -12.45 -9.48
CA ALA A 261 34.58 -11.84 -8.83
C ALA A 261 34.49 -10.31 -8.85
N GLY A 262 34.45 -9.70 -7.66
CA GLY A 262 34.38 -8.25 -7.48
C GLY A 262 32.96 -7.67 -7.42
N GLU A 263 31.93 -8.52 -7.50
CA GLU A 263 30.54 -8.11 -7.32
C GLU A 263 30.09 -8.27 -5.86
N THR A 264 29.05 -7.53 -5.47
CA THR A 264 28.44 -7.66 -4.14
C THR A 264 27.69 -9.00 -4.07
N PRO A 265 28.03 -9.89 -3.11
CA PRO A 265 27.32 -11.15 -2.91
C PRO A 265 25.83 -10.96 -2.67
N CYS A 266 25.02 -11.93 -3.05
CA CYS A 266 23.59 -11.93 -2.78
C CYS A 266 23.31 -11.77 -1.27
N ASN A 267 22.50 -10.75 -0.94
CA ASN A 267 22.08 -10.42 0.42
C ASN A 267 20.62 -10.81 0.68
N LEU A 268 20.11 -11.76 -0.10
CA LEU A 268 18.82 -12.41 0.13
C LEU A 268 19.02 -13.76 0.82
N ASP A 269 17.95 -14.30 1.36
CA ASP A 269 17.91 -15.65 1.91
C ASP A 269 18.08 -16.68 0.80
N THR A 270 19.25 -17.30 0.77
CA THR A 270 19.60 -18.35 -0.20
C THR A 270 19.34 -19.75 0.32
N GLN A 271 18.89 -19.89 1.57
CA GLN A 271 18.70 -21.16 2.24
C GLN A 271 17.22 -21.56 2.32
N SER A 272 16.32 -20.57 2.40
CA SER A 272 14.89 -20.78 2.51
C SER A 272 14.11 -20.21 1.33
N SER A 273 12.95 -20.81 1.06
CA SER A 273 12.02 -20.28 0.06
C SER A 273 11.24 -19.10 0.64
N TYR A 274 11.00 -18.11 -0.19
CA TYR A 274 10.10 -17.02 0.07
C TYR A 274 8.67 -17.42 -0.29
N ILE A 275 7.72 -17.03 0.56
CA ILE A 275 6.28 -17.15 0.31
C ILE A 275 5.64 -15.79 0.43
N GLY A 276 4.59 -15.54 -0.35
CA GLY A 276 3.92 -14.26 -0.24
C GLY A 276 2.67 -14.07 -1.06
N LEU A 277 2.18 -12.84 -1.01
CA LEU A 277 0.98 -12.40 -1.71
C LEU A 277 1.32 -11.21 -2.62
N SER A 278 0.57 -11.13 -3.70
CA SER A 278 0.81 -10.14 -4.75
C SER A 278 -0.48 -9.76 -5.45
N GLY A 279 -0.43 -8.62 -6.12
CA GLY A 279 -1.44 -8.09 -6.99
C GLY A 279 -0.91 -6.89 -7.75
N PHE A 280 -1.66 -6.45 -8.74
CA PHE A 280 -1.42 -5.18 -9.40
C PHE A 280 -1.98 -4.04 -8.57
N VAL A 281 -1.16 -3.04 -8.27
CA VAL A 281 -1.59 -1.76 -7.73
C VAL A 281 -1.38 -0.65 -8.74
N LEU A 282 -2.13 0.43 -8.57
CA LEU A 282 -2.12 1.58 -9.47
C LEU A 282 -1.36 2.74 -8.84
N LEU A 283 -0.15 2.98 -9.32
CA LEU A 283 0.66 4.11 -8.85
C LEU A 283 0.43 5.34 -9.74
N PRO A 284 0.20 6.53 -9.18
CA PRO A 284 0.06 7.76 -9.96
C PRO A 284 1.25 7.93 -10.90
N ALA A 285 0.97 8.25 -12.17
CA ALA A 285 2.01 8.46 -13.18
C ALA A 285 2.59 9.88 -13.13
N GLY A 286 1.85 10.82 -12.57
CA GLY A 286 2.24 12.21 -12.44
C GLY A 286 1.53 12.90 -11.28
N LYS A 287 1.61 14.23 -11.27
CA LYS A 287 1.01 15.07 -10.22
C LYS A 287 -0.52 15.12 -10.32
N TYR A 288 -1.05 14.95 -11.53
CA TYR A 288 -2.47 15.11 -11.80
C TYR A 288 -3.11 13.76 -12.16
N PRO A 289 -4.35 13.48 -11.71
CA PRO A 289 -5.04 12.23 -12.06
C PRO A 289 -5.15 11.97 -13.57
N GLN A 290 -5.18 13.04 -14.38
CA GLN A 290 -5.23 12.97 -15.84
C GLN A 290 -3.94 12.41 -16.45
N ASN A 291 -2.81 12.46 -15.73
CA ASN A 291 -1.56 11.83 -16.18
C ASN A 291 -1.68 10.30 -16.24
N GLY A 292 -2.70 9.73 -15.59
CA GLY A 292 -2.95 8.29 -15.53
C GLY A 292 -2.18 7.60 -14.40
N TYR A 293 -2.25 6.28 -14.42
CA TYR A 293 -1.66 5.38 -13.43
C TYR A 293 -0.86 4.29 -14.12
N PHE A 294 0.25 3.89 -13.52
CA PHE A 294 1.02 2.74 -13.94
C PHE A 294 0.55 1.50 -13.19
N ARG A 295 0.22 0.44 -13.94
CA ARG A 295 0.11 -0.92 -13.37
C ARG A 295 1.46 -1.32 -12.80
N THR A 296 1.44 -1.65 -11.53
CA THR A 296 2.64 -2.01 -10.78
C THR A 296 2.37 -3.33 -10.09
N PHE A 297 3.17 -4.35 -10.42
CA PHE A 297 3.09 -5.64 -9.77
C PHE A 297 3.79 -5.56 -8.41
N THR A 298 3.04 -5.69 -7.32
CA THR A 298 3.59 -5.66 -5.97
C THR A 298 4.11 -7.04 -5.62
N ILE A 299 5.35 -7.14 -5.17
CA ILE A 299 5.90 -8.35 -4.59
C ILE A 299 5.98 -8.12 -3.09
N ASN A 300 5.21 -8.88 -2.34
CA ASN A 300 5.29 -8.92 -0.89
C ASN A 300 5.57 -10.37 -0.50
N MET A 301 6.79 -10.66 -0.02
CA MET A 301 7.19 -12.02 0.32
C MET A 301 8.08 -12.04 1.56
N VAL A 302 8.02 -13.15 2.30
CA VAL A 302 8.84 -13.41 3.48
C VAL A 302 9.51 -14.78 3.34
N SER A 303 10.75 -14.88 3.80
CA SER A 303 11.42 -16.14 4.12
C SER A 303 11.63 -16.23 5.64
N ASP A 304 12.40 -17.22 6.10
CA ASP A 304 12.72 -17.36 7.51
C ASP A 304 13.54 -16.16 8.05
N SER A 305 14.38 -15.55 7.21
CA SER A 305 15.35 -14.52 7.64
C SER A 305 15.30 -13.21 6.85
N HIS A 306 14.42 -13.10 5.86
CA HIS A 306 14.37 -11.94 4.96
C HIS A 306 12.96 -11.62 4.51
N ILE A 307 12.78 -10.36 4.11
CA ILE A 307 11.51 -9.85 3.61
C ILE A 307 11.76 -9.03 2.35
N ILE A 308 10.86 -9.15 1.38
CA ILE A 308 10.93 -8.44 0.11
C ILE A 308 9.60 -7.71 -0.12
N THR A 309 9.62 -6.36 -0.08
CA THR A 309 8.62 -5.53 -0.78
C THR A 309 9.28 -4.93 -1.99
N THR A 310 8.69 -5.14 -3.17
CA THR A 310 9.02 -4.31 -4.32
C THR A 310 7.79 -4.03 -5.18
N TYR A 311 7.92 -3.02 -6.01
CA TYR A 311 6.90 -2.48 -6.89
C TYR A 311 7.46 -2.48 -8.29
N LEU A 312 7.17 -3.54 -9.04
CA LEU A 312 7.73 -3.72 -10.37
C LEU A 312 6.79 -3.14 -11.43
N ARG A 313 7.36 -2.38 -12.37
CA ARG A 313 6.65 -1.86 -13.53
C ARG A 313 7.09 -2.61 -14.78
N LYS A 314 6.20 -2.66 -15.75
CA LYS A 314 6.53 -3.14 -17.09
C LYS A 314 7.70 -2.30 -17.63
N ALA A 315 8.81 -2.94 -18.02
CA ALA A 315 9.90 -2.24 -18.67
C ALA A 315 9.40 -1.59 -19.97
N SER A 316 9.76 -0.31 -20.16
CA SER A 316 9.44 0.49 -21.35
C SER A 316 10.36 0.18 -22.52
#